data_AF-A0A086BJU4-F1
#
_entry.id   AF-A0A086BJU4-F1
#
_cell.length_a   1.000
_cell.length_b   1.000
_cell.length_c   1.000
_cell.angle_alpha   90.00
_cell.angle_beta   90.00
_cell.angle_gamma   90.00
#
_symmetry.space_group_name_H-M   'P 1'
#
loop_
_entity.id
_entity.type
_entity.pdbx_description
1 polymer ?
#
loop_
_entity_poly.entity_id
_entity_poly.type
_entity_poly.pdbx_seq_one_letter_code
_entity_poly.pdbx_strand_id
1 'polypeptide(L)'
;MSMLEIAPMTGYEIAQNLSTSVVPFWSATASQIYNALKSMKESNLVETENSIRGEKMNVEQYTLTHTGRKELDDWIQEDIQYIPIREPFLLWSSYMEKCTLEKAISIIDKHIERFEKRAHQLEEATYKIQTNEYKLMKMRSESTPKEKLKKIQMARAFAYGEIAAKARFEVEQAKRIRQFAYSFFSEND
;
A
#
# COMPACT_ATOMS: atom_id res chain seq x y z
N MET A 1 8.84 3.99 -10.00
CA MET A 1 8.60 4.86 -11.16
C MET A 1 7.40 5.80 -10.97
N SER A 2 6.19 5.32 -10.65
CA SER A 2 4.97 6.16 -10.52
C SER A 2 5.03 7.35 -9.54
N MET A 3 5.92 7.32 -8.54
CA MET A 3 6.20 8.48 -7.66
C MET A 3 6.96 9.58 -8.41
N LEU A 4 7.99 9.19 -9.15
CA LEU A 4 8.86 10.08 -9.91
C LEU A 4 8.20 10.63 -11.18
N GLU A 5 7.07 10.05 -11.58
CA GLU A 5 6.17 10.61 -12.59
C GLU A 5 5.53 11.93 -12.13
N ILE A 6 5.36 12.10 -10.81
CA ILE A 6 4.72 13.28 -10.21
C ILE A 6 5.68 14.47 -10.22
N ALA A 7 6.86 14.25 -9.66
CA ALA A 7 7.94 15.21 -9.53
C ALA A 7 9.25 14.47 -9.24
N PRO A 8 10.41 15.09 -9.54
CA PRO A 8 11.68 14.63 -9.01
C PRO A 8 11.66 14.56 -7.49
N MET A 9 12.29 13.53 -6.91
CA MET A 9 12.31 13.31 -5.45
C MET A 9 13.63 12.70 -5.01
N THR A 10 14.00 12.98 -3.78
CA THR A 10 15.14 12.34 -3.11
C THR A 10 14.76 10.92 -2.68
N GLY A 11 15.74 10.03 -2.53
CA GLY A 11 15.45 8.65 -2.07
C GLY A 11 14.69 8.60 -0.74
N TYR A 12 14.95 9.56 0.16
CA TYR A 12 14.22 9.70 1.42
C TYR A 12 12.74 10.10 1.20
N GLU A 13 12.47 11.08 0.35
CA GLU A 13 11.10 11.51 0.03
C GLU A 13 10.32 10.39 -0.67
N ILE A 14 10.97 9.63 -1.55
CA ILE A 14 10.35 8.46 -2.19
C ILE A 14 9.93 7.45 -1.11
N ALA A 15 10.82 7.12 -0.18
CA ALA A 15 10.50 6.19 0.91
C ALA A 15 9.37 6.70 1.81
N GLN A 16 9.38 7.99 2.16
CA GLN A 16 8.34 8.63 2.98
C GLN A 16 6.98 8.71 2.27
N ASN A 17 6.98 9.00 0.96
CA ASN A 17 5.73 9.11 0.20
C ASN A 17 5.16 7.73 -0.13
N LEU A 18 6.00 6.72 -0.42
CA LEU A 18 5.53 5.34 -0.60
C LEU A 18 4.89 4.77 0.66
N SER A 19 5.49 5.05 1.83
CA SER A 19 5.00 4.55 3.13
C SER A 19 3.58 5.02 3.48
N THR A 20 3.13 6.10 2.85
CA THR A 20 1.80 6.67 3.06
C THR A 20 0.82 6.35 1.93
N SER A 21 1.29 6.26 0.68
CA SER A 21 0.43 6.32 -0.52
C SER A 21 0.36 5.09 -1.40
N VAL A 22 1.34 4.19 -1.29
CA VAL A 22 1.38 2.95 -2.07
C VAL A 22 1.34 1.73 -1.16
N VAL A 23 1.71 1.88 0.12
CA VAL A 23 1.62 0.82 1.14
C VAL A 23 0.30 0.03 1.16
N PRO A 24 -0.88 0.62 0.92
CA PRO A 24 -2.10 -0.16 0.80
C PRO A 24 -2.04 -1.26 -0.26
N PHE A 25 -1.35 -1.01 -1.39
CA PHE A 25 -1.20 -1.93 -2.52
C PHE A 25 0.09 -2.75 -2.44
N TRP A 26 1.19 -2.11 -2.02
CA TRP A 26 2.52 -2.71 -2.07
C TRP A 26 3.38 -2.18 -0.92
N SER A 27 3.84 -3.08 -0.05
CA SER A 27 4.75 -2.74 1.05
C SER A 27 6.19 -2.97 0.63
N ALA A 28 7.06 -2.00 0.94
CA ALA A 28 8.50 -2.11 0.74
C ALA A 28 9.23 -1.49 1.94
N THR A 29 10.32 -2.12 2.37
CA THR A 29 11.23 -1.55 3.37
C THR A 29 12.08 -0.45 2.76
N ALA A 30 12.66 0.44 3.58
CA ALA A 30 13.57 1.46 3.10
C ALA A 30 14.73 0.85 2.29
N SER A 31 15.34 -0.22 2.77
CA SER A 31 16.42 -0.92 2.07
C SER A 31 15.99 -1.46 0.71
N GLN A 32 14.77 -2.02 0.59
CA GLN A 32 14.24 -2.46 -0.70
C GLN A 32 14.05 -1.28 -1.67
N ILE A 33 13.61 -0.13 -1.19
CA ILE A 33 13.44 1.09 -1.99
C ILE A 33 14.79 1.60 -2.50
N TYR A 34 15.79 1.72 -1.64
CA TYR A 34 17.13 2.19 -2.06
C TYR A 34 17.81 1.22 -3.03
N ASN A 35 17.67 -0.09 -2.81
CA ASN A 35 18.18 -1.09 -3.75
C ASN A 35 17.48 -0.99 -5.11
N ALA A 36 16.15 -0.83 -5.14
CA ALA A 36 15.41 -0.64 -6.38
C ALA A 36 15.84 0.65 -7.10
N LEU A 37 16.04 1.76 -6.39
CA LEU A 37 16.52 3.02 -6.97
C LEU A 37 17.91 2.87 -7.60
N LYS A 38 18.81 2.13 -6.94
CA LYS A 38 20.13 1.81 -7.48
C LYS A 38 20.03 1.02 -8.79
N SER A 39 19.24 -0.06 -8.82
CA SER A 39 19.03 -0.87 -10.03
C SER A 39 18.34 -0.09 -11.15
N MET A 40 17.38 0.79 -10.81
CA MET A 40 16.73 1.68 -11.78
C MET A 40 17.74 2.65 -12.41
N LYS A 41 18.70 3.17 -11.63
CA LYS A 41 19.77 4.03 -12.13
C LYS A 41 20.73 3.27 -13.05
N GLU A 42 21.15 2.07 -12.64
CA GLU A 42 21.99 1.17 -13.45
C GLU A 42 21.33 0.81 -14.79
N SER A 43 19.99 0.72 -14.80
CA SER A 43 19.19 0.41 -15.99
C SER A 43 18.75 1.64 -16.80
N ASN A 44 19.28 2.84 -16.48
CA ASN A 44 18.92 4.12 -17.12
C ASN A 44 17.41 4.45 -17.10
N LEU A 45 16.67 3.93 -16.12
CA LEU A 45 15.26 4.26 -15.90
C LEU A 45 15.09 5.57 -15.11
N VAL A 46 16.11 5.93 -14.33
CA VAL A 46 16.20 7.21 -13.62
C VAL A 46 17.57 7.81 -13.78
N GLU A 47 17.61 9.13 -13.79
CA GLU A 47 18.84 9.93 -13.68
C GLU A 47 18.88 10.62 -12.33
N THR A 48 20.07 11.03 -11.93
CA THR A 48 20.30 11.66 -10.62
C THR A 48 21.03 12.97 -10.77
N GLU A 49 20.47 14.03 -10.17
CA GLU A 49 21.15 15.31 -10.03
C GLU A 49 21.56 15.50 -8.57
N ASN A 50 22.79 15.95 -8.35
CA ASN A 50 23.24 16.34 -7.01
C ASN A 50 22.78 17.78 -6.76
N SER A 51 21.87 17.97 -5.81
CA SER A 51 21.50 19.28 -5.32
C SER A 51 22.08 19.51 -3.92
N ILE A 52 22.46 20.75 -3.63
CA ILE A 52 22.93 21.14 -2.29
C ILE A 52 21.71 21.57 -1.48
N ARG A 53 21.44 20.89 -0.36
CA ARG A 53 20.42 21.30 0.61
C ARG A 53 21.10 21.93 1.84
N GLY A 54 20.88 23.23 2.04
CA GLY A 54 21.54 24.00 3.10
C GLY A 54 23.04 24.17 2.83
N GLU A 55 23.88 24.24 3.87
CA GLU A 55 25.32 24.50 3.68
C GLU A 55 26.18 23.25 3.40
N LYS A 56 25.71 22.02 3.65
CA LYS A 56 26.62 20.84 3.68
C LYS A 56 26.07 19.48 3.25
N MET A 57 24.84 19.36 2.75
CA MET A 57 24.30 18.04 2.38
C MET A 57 24.02 17.94 0.88
N ASN A 58 24.83 17.14 0.18
CA ASN A 58 24.48 16.67 -1.15
C ASN A 58 23.29 15.74 -1.02
N VAL A 59 22.20 16.08 -1.70
CA VAL A 59 21.03 15.21 -1.78
C VAL A 59 20.90 14.75 -3.22
N GLU A 60 20.93 13.43 -3.38
CA GLU A 60 20.72 12.80 -4.69
C GLU A 60 19.23 12.84 -5.00
N GLN A 61 18.86 13.63 -6.00
CA GLN A 61 17.51 13.78 -6.48
C GLN A 61 17.32 12.92 -7.73
N TYR A 62 16.29 12.07 -7.72
CA TYR A 62 15.99 11.15 -8.80
C TYR A 62 14.93 11.74 -9.72
N THR A 63 15.12 11.60 -11.03
CA THR A 63 14.19 12.01 -12.09
C THR A 63 13.97 10.84 -13.05
N LEU A 64 12.74 10.65 -13.54
CA LEU A 64 12.48 9.65 -14.59
C LEU A 64 13.06 10.09 -15.93
N THR A 65 13.85 9.21 -16.54
CA THR A 65 14.29 9.36 -17.94
C THR A 65 13.14 9.08 -18.90
N HIS A 66 13.35 9.33 -20.20
CA HIS A 66 12.40 8.91 -21.23
C HIS A 66 12.18 7.39 -21.21
N THR A 67 13.26 6.61 -21.06
CA THR A 67 13.21 5.15 -20.93
C THR A 67 12.39 4.71 -19.72
N GLY A 68 12.58 5.34 -18.56
CA GLY A 68 11.79 5.02 -17.36
C GLY A 68 10.31 5.37 -17.47
N ARG A 69 9.95 6.38 -18.26
CA ARG A 69 8.54 6.69 -18.55
C ARG A 69 7.93 5.63 -19.45
N LYS A 70 8.64 5.26 -20.53
CA LYS A 70 8.20 4.19 -21.42
C LYS A 70 8.02 2.87 -20.67
N GLU A 71 8.98 2.49 -19.83
CA GLU A 71 8.90 1.29 -19.00
C GLU A 71 7.65 1.29 -18.10
N LEU A 72 7.33 2.44 -17.49
CA LEU A 72 6.12 2.57 -16.68
C LEU A 72 4.84 2.43 -17.52
N ASP A 73 4.82 3.01 -18.73
CA ASP A 73 3.67 2.92 -19.63
C ASP A 73 3.48 1.49 -20.15
N ASP A 74 4.57 0.81 -20.52
CA ASP A 74 4.57 -0.58 -20.98
C ASP A 74 4.09 -1.50 -19.85
N TRP A 75 4.60 -1.34 -18.62
CA TRP A 75 4.19 -2.13 -17.44
C TRP A 75 2.68 -2.04 -17.15
N ILE A 76 2.05 -0.89 -17.38
CA ILE A 76 0.60 -0.72 -17.16
C ILE A 76 -0.23 -1.53 -18.19
N GLN A 77 0.34 -1.86 -19.34
CA GLN A 77 -0.30 -2.66 -20.39
C GLN A 77 -0.04 -4.17 -20.26
N GLU A 78 0.87 -4.59 -19.36
CA GLU A 78 1.20 -6.00 -19.17
C GLU A 78 0.09 -6.76 -18.41
N ASP A 79 0.00 -8.06 -18.69
CA ASP A 79 -0.85 -8.96 -17.92
C ASP A 79 -0.42 -9.01 -16.46
N ILE A 80 -1.41 -8.91 -15.56
CA ILE A 80 -1.16 -8.97 -14.11
C ILE A 80 -0.57 -10.34 -13.77
N GLN A 81 0.67 -10.32 -13.25
CA GLN A 81 1.30 -11.51 -12.70
C GLN A 81 0.80 -11.75 -11.27
N TYR A 82 0.03 -12.81 -11.08
CA TYR A 82 -0.53 -13.15 -9.77
C TYR A 82 0.48 -13.95 -8.94
N ILE A 83 0.74 -13.45 -7.73
CA ILE A 83 1.51 -14.17 -6.71
C ILE A 83 0.53 -15.00 -5.87
N PRO A 84 0.85 -16.25 -5.49
CA PRO A 84 0.02 -17.03 -4.59
C PRO A 84 -0.34 -16.27 -3.32
N ILE A 85 -1.64 -16.16 -3.04
CA ILE A 85 -2.16 -15.50 -1.84
C ILE A 85 -1.83 -16.38 -0.63
N ARG A 86 -1.32 -15.75 0.44
CA ARG A 86 -1.05 -16.41 1.71
C ARG A 86 -2.06 -15.95 2.75
N GLU A 87 -2.77 -16.90 3.35
CA GLU A 87 -3.84 -16.65 4.32
C GLU A 87 -3.43 -17.15 5.72
N PRO A 88 -2.55 -16.42 6.45
CA PRO A 88 -2.03 -16.90 7.73
C PRO A 88 -3.09 -17.03 8.81
N PHE A 89 -4.14 -16.19 8.77
CA PHE A 89 -5.22 -16.25 9.76
C PHE A 89 -6.12 -17.46 9.55
N LEU A 90 -6.50 -17.76 8.31
CA LEU A 90 -7.25 -18.97 7.98
C LEU A 90 -6.44 -20.23 8.25
N LEU A 91 -5.15 -20.24 7.87
CA LEU A 91 -4.24 -21.34 8.19
C LEU A 91 -4.11 -21.54 9.71
N TRP A 92 -4.01 -20.47 10.49
CA TRP A 92 -4.03 -20.58 11.94
C TRP A 92 -5.37 -21.15 12.45
N SER A 93 -6.50 -20.69 11.90
CA SER A 93 -7.83 -21.12 12.34
C SER A 93 -8.07 -22.63 12.12
N SER A 94 -7.42 -23.23 11.12
CA SER A 94 -7.50 -24.68 10.88
C SER A 94 -6.71 -25.53 11.89
N TYR A 95 -5.98 -24.89 12.81
CA TYR A 95 -5.25 -25.54 13.90
C TYR A 95 -5.76 -25.12 15.29
N MET A 96 -7.00 -24.63 15.38
CA MET A 96 -7.57 -24.17 16.65
C MET A 96 -7.69 -25.31 17.69
N GLU A 97 -7.77 -26.57 17.28
CA GLU A 97 -7.76 -27.75 18.18
C GLU A 97 -6.52 -27.82 19.09
N LYS A 98 -5.46 -27.07 18.75
CA LYS A 98 -4.19 -27.03 19.51
C LYS A 98 -4.09 -25.87 20.49
N CYS A 99 -5.12 -25.03 20.63
CA CYS A 99 -5.14 -23.91 21.59
C CYS A 99 -6.39 -23.93 22.47
N THR A 100 -6.41 -23.09 23.50
CA THR A 100 -7.58 -22.92 24.36
C THR A 100 -8.56 -21.93 23.75
N LEU A 101 -9.85 -22.02 24.11
CA LEU A 101 -10.87 -21.04 23.71
C LEU A 101 -10.42 -19.61 24.04
N GLU A 102 -9.93 -19.36 25.25
CA GLU A 102 -9.43 -18.04 25.67
C GLU A 102 -8.34 -17.50 24.71
N LYS A 103 -7.38 -18.36 24.34
CA LYS A 103 -6.31 -17.98 23.43
C LYS A 103 -6.82 -17.72 22.01
N ALA A 104 -7.74 -18.56 21.52
CA ALA A 104 -8.36 -18.39 20.22
C ALA A 104 -9.10 -17.05 20.14
N ILE A 105 -9.96 -16.75 21.11
CA ILE A 105 -10.72 -15.49 21.18
C ILE A 105 -9.76 -14.29 21.24
N SER A 106 -8.69 -14.35 22.06
CA SER A 106 -7.70 -13.27 22.13
C SER A 106 -7.00 -12.99 20.79
N ILE A 107 -6.69 -14.03 20.00
CA ILE A 107 -6.06 -13.87 18.68
C ILE A 107 -7.08 -13.29 17.68
N ILE A 108 -8.31 -13.79 17.70
CA ILE A 108 -9.38 -13.34 16.80
C ILE A 108 -9.75 -11.88 17.07
N ASP A 109 -9.90 -11.48 18.33
CA ASP A 109 -10.24 -10.09 18.68
C ASP A 109 -9.12 -9.12 18.26
N LYS A 110 -7.84 -9.50 18.42
CA LYS A 110 -6.71 -8.71 17.90
C LYS A 110 -6.72 -8.60 16.37
N HIS A 111 -7.14 -9.67 15.68
CA HIS A 111 -7.31 -9.65 14.24
C HIS A 111 -8.42 -8.67 13.84
N ILE A 112 -9.58 -8.74 14.51
CA ILE A 112 -10.70 -7.80 14.31
C ILE A 112 -10.23 -6.36 14.51
N GLU A 113 -9.63 -6.03 15.66
CA GLU A 113 -9.16 -4.67 15.96
C GLU A 113 -8.19 -4.14 14.89
N ARG A 114 -7.23 -4.99 14.47
CA ARG A 114 -6.26 -4.65 13.43
C ARG A 114 -6.94 -4.31 12.11
N PHE A 115 -7.89 -5.12 11.67
CA PHE A 115 -8.54 -4.95 10.37
C PHE A 115 -9.63 -3.88 10.39
N GLU A 116 -10.30 -3.64 11.53
CA GLU A 116 -11.18 -2.48 11.72
C GLU A 116 -10.39 -1.18 11.60
N LYS A 117 -9.27 -1.06 12.32
CA LYS A 117 -8.39 0.11 12.22
C LYS A 117 -7.91 0.32 10.78
N ARG A 118 -7.52 -0.75 10.09
CA ARG A 118 -7.10 -0.69 8.69
C ARG A 118 -8.22 -0.23 7.77
N ALA A 119 -9.44 -0.77 7.93
CA ALA A 119 -10.59 -0.38 7.13
C ALA A 119 -10.90 1.11 7.30
N HIS A 120 -10.96 1.59 8.55
CA HIS A 120 -11.19 3.01 8.84
C HIS A 120 -10.13 3.92 8.20
N GLN A 121 -8.84 3.57 8.31
CA GLN A 121 -7.76 4.34 7.69
C GLN A 121 -7.88 4.42 6.16
N LEU A 122 -8.31 3.33 5.51
CA LEU A 122 -8.47 3.26 4.06
C LEU A 122 -9.72 3.99 3.59
N GLU A 123 -10.81 3.94 4.34
CA GLU A 123 -12.04 4.72 4.09
C GLU A 123 -11.75 6.21 4.19
N GLU A 124 -11.03 6.64 5.23
CA GLU A 124 -10.60 8.03 5.40
C GLU A 124 -9.68 8.49 4.25
N ALA A 125 -8.72 7.63 3.84
CA ALA A 125 -7.85 7.92 2.71
C ALA A 125 -8.65 8.02 1.39
N THR A 126 -9.65 7.16 1.19
CA THR A 126 -10.54 7.20 0.03
C THR A 126 -11.27 8.54 -0.06
N TYR A 127 -11.84 8.99 1.05
CA TYR A 127 -12.49 10.30 1.15
C TYR A 127 -11.52 11.44 0.82
N LYS A 128 -10.32 11.45 1.44
CA LYS A 128 -9.29 12.46 1.17
C LYS A 128 -8.81 12.48 -0.28
N ILE A 129 -8.81 11.35 -0.98
CA ILE A 129 -8.47 11.29 -2.41
C ILE A 129 -9.59 11.92 -3.24
N GLN A 130 -10.86 11.61 -2.92
CA GLN A 130 -12.03 12.19 -3.60
C GLN A 130 -12.14 13.70 -3.41
N THR A 131 -11.78 14.22 -2.23
CA THR A 131 -11.81 15.66 -1.92
C THR A 131 -10.53 16.41 -2.28
N ASN A 132 -9.55 15.75 -2.92
CA ASN A 132 -8.23 16.32 -3.23
C ASN A 132 -7.41 16.79 -2.01
N GLU A 133 -7.69 16.23 -0.83
CA GLU A 133 -6.98 16.55 0.41
C GLU A 133 -5.75 15.67 0.66
N TYR A 134 -5.62 14.59 -0.11
CA TYR A 134 -4.51 13.66 0.00
C TYR A 134 -3.18 14.26 -0.50
N LYS A 135 -2.09 14.19 0.29
CA LYS A 135 -0.80 14.87 0.02
C LYS A 135 -0.29 14.70 -1.41
N LEU A 136 -0.24 13.47 -1.91
CA LEU A 136 0.22 13.21 -3.28
C LEU A 136 -0.76 13.67 -4.38
N MET A 137 -2.06 13.77 -4.07
CA MET A 137 -3.03 14.31 -5.03
C MET A 137 -2.83 15.83 -5.17
N LYS A 138 -2.53 16.52 -4.06
CA LYS A 138 -2.16 17.94 -4.08
C LYS A 138 -0.91 18.18 -4.95
N MET A 139 0.15 17.40 -4.74
CA MET A 139 1.37 17.50 -5.57
C MET A 139 1.08 17.27 -7.07
N ARG A 140 0.27 16.27 -7.42
CA ARG A 140 -0.13 16.03 -8.82
C ARG A 140 -0.98 17.17 -9.41
N SER A 141 -1.77 17.85 -8.59
CA SER A 141 -2.67 18.91 -9.05
C SER A 141 -1.96 20.16 -9.55
N GLU A 142 -0.69 20.36 -9.17
CA GLU A 142 0.12 21.51 -9.60
C GLU A 142 0.54 21.41 -11.08
N SER A 143 0.68 20.19 -11.61
CA SER A 143 1.23 19.93 -12.95
C SER A 143 0.27 19.19 -13.89
N THR A 144 -0.94 18.86 -13.44
CA THR A 144 -1.90 18.04 -14.20
C THR A 144 -3.19 18.81 -14.52
N PRO A 145 -3.66 18.83 -15.79
CA PRO A 145 -4.95 19.42 -16.14
C PRO A 145 -6.11 18.83 -15.32
N LYS A 146 -7.06 19.68 -14.93
CA LYS A 146 -8.17 19.31 -14.02
C LYS A 146 -8.95 18.07 -14.47
N GLU A 147 -9.20 17.90 -15.76
CA GLU A 147 -9.91 16.74 -16.31
C GLU A 147 -9.15 15.42 -16.10
N LYS A 148 -7.84 15.44 -16.34
CA LYS A 148 -6.96 14.28 -16.11
C LYS A 148 -6.84 13.99 -14.61
N LEU A 149 -6.74 15.03 -13.78
CA LEU A 149 -6.70 14.89 -12.33
C LEU A 149 -7.97 14.19 -11.78
N LYS A 150 -9.16 14.54 -12.28
CA LYS A 150 -10.42 13.90 -11.88
C LYS A 150 -10.42 12.40 -12.20
N LYS A 151 -9.93 11.99 -13.38
CA LYS A 151 -9.80 10.57 -13.74
C LYS A 151 -8.82 9.84 -12.82
N ILE A 152 -7.69 10.45 -12.48
CA ILE A 152 -6.69 9.89 -11.54
C ILE A 152 -7.30 9.71 -10.15
N GLN A 153 -8.02 10.72 -9.64
CA GLN A 153 -8.70 10.66 -8.35
C GLN A 153 -9.74 9.55 -8.33
N MET A 154 -10.57 9.46 -9.37
CA MET A 154 -11.61 8.43 -9.49
C MET A 154 -10.99 7.02 -9.44
N ALA A 155 -9.98 6.75 -10.27
CA ALA A 155 -9.32 5.45 -10.30
C ALA A 155 -8.65 5.09 -8.97
N ARG A 156 -7.95 6.06 -8.34
CA ARG A 156 -7.30 5.82 -7.05
C ARG A 156 -8.28 5.65 -5.90
N ALA A 157 -9.31 6.49 -5.81
CA ALA A 157 -10.33 6.37 -4.77
C ALA A 157 -11.04 5.01 -4.86
N PHE A 158 -11.36 4.57 -6.07
CA PHE A 158 -11.92 3.24 -6.30
C PHE A 158 -10.99 2.14 -5.77
N ALA A 159 -9.72 2.17 -6.18
CA ALA A 159 -8.75 1.16 -5.74
C ALA A 159 -8.53 1.12 -4.22
N TYR A 160 -8.52 2.29 -3.55
CA TYR A 160 -8.47 2.36 -2.08
C TYR A 160 -9.74 1.81 -1.43
N GLY A 161 -10.92 2.13 -1.99
CA GLY A 161 -12.20 1.62 -1.54
C GLY A 161 -12.28 0.09 -1.60
N GLU A 162 -11.74 -0.52 -2.64
CA GLU A 162 -11.68 -1.99 -2.77
C GLU A 162 -10.79 -2.64 -1.69
N ILE A 163 -9.68 -1.98 -1.30
CA ILE A 163 -8.85 -2.49 -0.19
C ILE A 163 -9.57 -2.29 1.15
N ALA A 164 -10.30 -1.19 1.32
CA ALA A 164 -11.14 -0.99 2.50
C ALA A 164 -12.21 -2.09 2.61
N ALA A 165 -12.89 -2.40 1.50
CA ALA A 165 -13.87 -3.47 1.43
C ALA A 165 -13.26 -4.84 1.79
N LYS A 166 -12.05 -5.14 1.29
CA LYS A 166 -11.30 -6.35 1.70
C LYS A 166 -11.01 -6.35 3.20
N ALA A 167 -10.56 -5.23 3.77
CA ALA A 167 -10.32 -5.15 5.22
C ALA A 167 -11.62 -5.35 6.04
N ARG A 168 -12.76 -4.84 5.56
CA ARG A 168 -14.07 -5.11 6.15
C ARG A 168 -14.45 -6.59 6.05
N PHE A 169 -14.17 -7.22 4.90
CA PHE A 169 -14.41 -8.64 4.73
C PHE A 169 -13.61 -9.49 5.74
N GLU A 170 -12.35 -9.13 6.02
CA GLU A 170 -11.53 -9.80 7.05
C GLU A 170 -12.15 -9.69 8.44
N VAL A 171 -12.71 -8.53 8.79
CA VAL A 171 -13.45 -8.35 10.06
C VAL A 171 -14.64 -9.30 10.14
N GLU A 172 -15.45 -9.38 9.08
CA GLU A 172 -16.61 -10.26 9.06
C GLU A 172 -16.23 -11.74 9.02
N GLN A 173 -15.12 -12.10 8.36
CA GLN A 173 -14.55 -13.44 8.41
C GLN A 173 -14.13 -13.80 9.84
N ALA A 174 -13.43 -12.91 10.53
CA ALA A 174 -12.98 -13.11 11.90
C ALA A 174 -14.16 -13.23 12.88
N LYS A 175 -15.24 -12.46 12.70
CA LYS A 175 -16.48 -12.61 13.48
C LYS A 175 -17.13 -13.98 13.29
N ARG A 176 -17.18 -14.50 12.06
CA ARG A 176 -17.67 -15.87 11.80
C ARG A 176 -16.79 -16.93 12.47
N ILE A 177 -15.47 -16.78 12.39
CA ILE A 177 -14.52 -17.68 13.05
C ILE A 177 -14.68 -17.61 14.58
N ARG A 178 -14.92 -16.42 15.14
CA ARG A 178 -15.20 -16.23 16.58
C ARG A 178 -16.45 -17.00 17.01
N GLN A 179 -17.54 -16.88 16.25
CA GLN A 179 -18.77 -17.63 16.53
C GLN A 179 -18.54 -19.13 16.46
N PHE A 180 -17.82 -19.60 15.43
CA PHE A 180 -17.45 -21.00 15.28
C PHE A 180 -16.57 -21.50 16.43
N ALA A 181 -15.64 -20.70 16.93
CA ALA A 181 -14.78 -21.07 18.04
C ALA A 181 -15.61 -21.42 19.29
N TYR A 182 -16.63 -20.63 19.63
CA TYR A 182 -17.47 -20.94 20.79
C TYR A 182 -18.16 -22.31 20.69
N SER A 183 -18.71 -22.65 19.52
CA SER A 183 -19.31 -23.98 19.32
C SER A 183 -18.26 -25.09 19.31
N PHE A 184 -17.12 -24.86 18.66
CA PHE A 184 -16.05 -25.85 18.50
C PHE A 184 -15.44 -26.28 19.85
N PHE A 185 -15.27 -25.34 20.78
CA PHE A 185 -14.72 -25.65 22.10
C PHE A 185 -15.77 -26.15 23.08
N SER A 186 -17.07 -25.84 22.90
CA SER A 186 -18.14 -26.37 23.75
C SER A 186 -18.46 -27.84 23.51
N GLU A 187 -18.06 -28.41 22.37
CA GLU A 187 -18.26 -29.83 22.05
C GLU A 187 -17.15 -30.75 22.60
N ASN A 188 -16.06 -30.18 23.14
CA ASN A 188 -14.88 -30.91 23.61
C ASN A 188 -14.70 -30.88 25.15
N ASP A 189 -15.66 -30.32 25.89
CA ASP A 189 -15.78 -30.40 27.36
C ASP A 189 -16.89 -31.41 27.74
#